data_AF-A0AA89BF51-F1
#
_entry.id   AF-A0AA89BF51-F1
#
_cell.length_a   1.000
_cell.length_b   1.000
_cell.length_c   1.000
_cell.angle_alpha   90.00
_cell.angle_beta   90.00
_cell.angle_gamma   90.00
#
_symmetry.space_group_name_H-M   'P 1'
#
loop_
_entity.id
_entity.type
_entity.pdbx_description
1 polymer ?
#
loop_
_entity_poly.entity_id
_entity_poly.type
_entity_poly.pdbx_seq_one_letter_code
_entity_poly.pdbx_strand_id
1 'polypeptide(L)'
;MPVQLNTFSTAAKGFPFLLISFLLMLFHATNVTADASTIDIGAILDVDSRAGKEQKTALTVAVSNFNRNSEKHKLAIHFVNSTGEPLQATYAVNLHGIE
;
A
#
# COMPACT_ATOMS: atom_id res chain seq x y z
N MET A 1 42.57 -24.18 61.71
CA MET A 1 41.70 -23.02 61.40
C MET A 1 40.98 -23.31 60.09
N PRO A 2 39.64 -23.30 60.01
CA PRO A 2 38.95 -23.50 58.74
C PRO A 2 38.96 -22.19 57.92
N VAL A 3 39.32 -22.31 56.64
CA VAL A 3 39.19 -21.24 55.65
C VAL A 3 37.71 -21.14 55.28
N GLN A 4 37.13 -19.96 55.52
CA GLN A 4 35.76 -19.67 55.14
C GLN A 4 35.67 -19.55 53.61
N LEU A 5 34.91 -20.45 52.99
CA LEU A 5 34.58 -20.35 51.57
C LEU A 5 33.55 -19.24 51.41
N ASN A 6 33.99 -18.15 50.80
CA ASN A 6 33.18 -17.02 50.38
C ASN A 6 31.99 -17.48 49.55
N THR A 7 30.80 -17.32 50.13
CA THR A 7 29.51 -17.52 49.49
C THR A 7 29.42 -16.63 48.25
N PHE A 8 29.40 -17.23 47.06
CA PHE A 8 29.19 -16.51 45.82
C PHE A 8 27.84 -15.78 45.87
N SER A 9 27.91 -14.45 45.81
CA SER A 9 26.77 -13.54 45.86
C SER A 9 25.69 -13.94 44.85
N THR A 10 24.55 -14.41 45.35
CA THR A 10 23.34 -14.67 44.57
C THR A 10 22.62 -13.34 44.29
N ALA A 11 23.26 -12.46 43.51
CA ALA A 11 22.71 -11.16 43.15
C ALA A 11 22.85 -10.90 41.66
N ALA A 12 22.39 -11.82 40.82
CA ALA A 12 22.35 -11.58 39.37
C ALA A 12 21.21 -12.33 38.64
N LYS A 13 20.22 -12.89 39.34
CA LYS A 13 19.14 -13.67 38.70
C LYS A 13 18.15 -12.82 37.88
N GLY A 14 18.09 -11.50 38.11
CA GLY A 14 17.20 -10.59 37.36
C GLY A 14 17.84 -9.94 36.13
N PHE A 15 19.17 -9.84 36.09
CA PHE A 15 19.91 -9.25 34.96
C PHE A 15 19.68 -9.98 33.61
N PRO A 16 19.71 -11.34 33.54
CA PRO A 16 19.45 -12.00 32.27
C PRO A 16 18.01 -11.83 31.79
N PHE A 17 17.05 -11.71 32.71
CA PHE A 17 15.63 -11.52 32.35
C PHE A 17 15.40 -10.14 31.71
N LEU A 18 16.02 -9.09 32.26
CA LEU A 18 15.99 -7.74 31.67
C LEU A 18 16.65 -7.70 30.29
N LEU A 19 17.80 -8.36 30.15
CA LEU A 19 18.53 -8.43 28.88
C LEU A 19 17.74 -9.19 27.80
N ILE A 20 17.08 -10.30 28.17
CA ILE A 20 16.21 -11.08 27.27
C ILE A 20 14.98 -10.28 26.88
N SER A 21 14.32 -9.60 27.83
CA SER A 21 13.18 -8.74 27.54
C SER A 21 13.55 -7.59 26.58
N PHE A 22 14.74 -7.00 26.77
CA PHE A 22 15.27 -5.97 25.89
C PHE A 22 15.60 -6.50 24.48
N LEU A 23 16.24 -7.66 24.38
CA LEU A 23 16.48 -8.34 23.09
C LEU A 23 15.16 -8.64 22.39
N LEU A 24 14.17 -9.18 23.11
CA LEU A 24 12.84 -9.44 22.55
C LEU A 24 12.22 -8.16 22.01
N MET A 25 12.28 -7.04 22.73
CA MET A 25 11.82 -5.73 22.25
C MET A 25 12.54 -5.26 20.97
N LEU A 26 13.85 -5.47 20.85
CA LEU A 26 14.61 -5.15 19.63
C LEU A 26 14.19 -6.01 18.42
N PHE A 27 13.71 -7.23 18.64
CA PHE A 27 13.17 -8.10 17.60
C PHE A 27 11.68 -7.83 17.28
N HIS A 28 11.00 -6.92 17.98
CA HIS A 28 9.65 -6.50 17.60
C HIS A 28 9.71 -5.58 16.38
N ALA A 29 9.86 -6.18 15.20
CA ALA A 29 9.63 -5.51 13.93
C ALA A 29 8.12 -5.41 13.69
N THR A 30 7.52 -4.25 13.98
CA THR A 30 6.19 -3.93 13.47
C THR A 30 6.34 -3.48 12.03
N ASN A 31 5.91 -4.32 11.08
CA ASN A 31 5.71 -3.87 9.70
C ASN A 31 4.51 -2.93 9.69
N VAL A 32 4.74 -1.64 9.94
CA VAL A 32 3.75 -0.61 9.64
C VAL A 32 3.76 -0.46 8.14
N THR A 33 2.96 -1.27 7.46
CA THR A 33 2.65 -1.04 6.05
C THR A 33 1.90 0.29 6.01
N ALA A 34 2.55 1.35 5.54
CA ALA A 34 1.81 2.55 5.18
C ALA A 34 0.77 2.14 4.14
N ASP A 35 -0.51 2.45 4.40
CA ASP A 35 -1.55 2.18 3.41
C ASP A 35 -1.14 2.82 2.08
N ALA A 36 -1.15 2.02 1.01
CA ALA A 36 -0.82 2.51 -0.31
C ALA A 36 -1.86 3.57 -0.70
N SER A 37 -1.40 4.79 -0.97
CA SER A 37 -2.29 5.87 -1.39
C SER A 37 -2.89 5.57 -2.76
N THR A 38 -4.21 5.68 -2.88
CA THR A 38 -4.91 5.51 -4.17
C THR A 38 -5.01 6.86 -4.88
N ILE A 39 -4.71 6.85 -6.18
CA ILE A 39 -4.86 7.98 -7.09
C ILE A 39 -5.98 7.63 -8.06
N ASP A 40 -7.02 8.45 -8.09
CA ASP A 40 -8.13 8.32 -9.03
C ASP A 40 -7.80 8.99 -10.37
N ILE A 41 -8.03 8.27 -11.47
CA ILE A 41 -7.82 8.78 -12.83
C ILE A 41 -9.09 8.57 -13.67
N GLY A 42 -9.42 9.56 -14.49
CA GLY A 42 -10.53 9.50 -15.44
C GLY A 42 -10.05 9.21 -16.86
N ALA A 43 -10.79 8.40 -17.61
CA ALA A 43 -10.55 8.16 -19.03
C ALA A 43 -11.86 8.26 -19.82
N ILE A 44 -11.91 9.23 -20.74
CA ILE A 44 -13.05 9.41 -21.65
C ILE A 44 -12.73 8.68 -22.96
N LEU A 45 -13.54 7.69 -23.29
CA LEU A 45 -13.34 6.81 -24.44
C LEU A 45 -14.68 6.62 -25.17
N ASP A 46 -14.65 6.49 -26.49
CA ASP A 46 -15.79 5.95 -27.23
C ASP A 46 -15.75 4.41 -27.13
N VAL A 47 -16.29 3.85 -26.03
CA VAL A 47 -16.22 2.40 -25.78
C VAL A 47 -17.14 1.58 -26.70
N ASP A 48 -17.98 2.24 -27.50
CA ASP A 48 -18.81 1.58 -28.50
C ASP A 48 -18.03 1.31 -29.78
N SER A 49 -17.05 2.17 -30.10
CA SER A 49 -16.10 1.94 -31.18
C SER A 49 -15.17 0.76 -30.90
N ARG A 50 -14.67 0.14 -31.99
CA ARG A 50 -13.63 -0.89 -31.89
C ARG A 50 -12.37 -0.35 -31.19
N ALA A 51 -11.92 0.83 -31.59
CA ALA A 51 -10.72 1.45 -31.03
C ALA A 51 -10.86 1.73 -29.53
N GLY A 52 -12.02 2.21 -29.06
CA GLY A 52 -12.22 2.48 -27.64
C GLY A 52 -12.29 1.23 -26.77
N LYS A 53 -12.74 0.09 -27.31
CA LYS A 53 -12.64 -1.22 -26.62
C LYS A 53 -11.18 -1.67 -26.45
N GLU A 54 -10.38 -1.48 -27.50
CA GLU A 54 -8.94 -1.75 -27.46
C GLU A 54 -8.24 -0.82 -26.45
N GLN A 55 -8.57 0.48 -26.44
CA GLN A 55 -8.06 1.46 -25.48
C GLN A 55 -8.46 1.15 -24.04
N LYS A 56 -9.72 0.82 -23.77
CA LYS A 56 -10.21 0.43 -22.44
C LYS A 56 -9.44 -0.78 -21.91
N THR A 57 -9.21 -1.77 -22.77
CA THR A 57 -8.45 -2.97 -22.43
C THR A 57 -7.00 -2.62 -22.12
N ALA A 58 -6.33 -1.84 -22.97
CA ALA A 58 -4.95 -1.42 -22.78
C ALA A 58 -4.76 -0.65 -21.46
N LEU A 59 -5.65 0.31 -21.16
CA LEU A 59 -5.63 1.06 -19.91
C LEU A 59 -5.85 0.17 -18.69
N THR A 60 -6.78 -0.79 -18.77
CA THR A 60 -7.02 -1.76 -17.69
C THR A 60 -5.77 -2.58 -17.39
N VAL A 61 -5.07 -3.06 -18.43
CA VAL A 61 -3.82 -3.82 -18.28
C VAL A 61 -2.70 -2.93 -17.72
N ALA A 62 -2.59 -1.69 -18.19
CA ALA A 62 -1.59 -0.74 -17.70
C ALA A 62 -1.79 -0.43 -16.20
N VAL A 63 -3.02 -0.17 -15.76
CA VAL A 63 -3.36 0.06 -14.35
C VAL A 63 -3.08 -1.18 -13.50
N SER A 64 -3.46 -2.37 -13.97
CA SER A 64 -3.17 -3.63 -13.27
C SER A 64 -1.66 -3.86 -13.12
N ASN A 65 -0.89 -3.63 -14.18
CA ASN A 65 0.58 -3.75 -14.14
C ASN A 65 1.22 -2.74 -13.20
N PHE A 66 0.76 -1.49 -13.19
CA PHE A 66 1.23 -0.49 -12.24
C PHE A 66 0.92 -0.88 -10.80
N ASN A 67 -0.33 -1.28 -10.54
CA ASN A 67 -0.77 -1.66 -9.19
C ASN A 67 -0.08 -2.90 -8.65
N ARG A 68 0.41 -3.79 -9.53
CA ARG A 68 1.23 -4.94 -9.11
C ARG A 68 2.63 -4.55 -8.67
N ASN A 69 3.24 -3.56 -9.32
CA ASN A 69 4.64 -3.21 -9.11
C ASN A 69 4.84 -2.04 -8.13
N SER A 70 3.81 -1.25 -7.87
CA SER A 70 3.90 -0.09 -6.99
C SER A 70 3.50 -0.43 -5.56
N GLU A 71 4.41 -0.21 -4.61
CA GLU A 71 4.18 -0.45 -3.17
C GLU A 71 3.50 0.74 -2.48
N LYS A 72 3.71 1.96 -2.98
CA LYS A 72 3.30 3.21 -2.30
C LYS A 72 2.04 3.86 -2.87
N HIS A 73 1.80 3.68 -4.16
CA HIS A 73 0.70 4.30 -4.88
C HIS A 73 -0.08 3.25 -5.68
N LYS A 74 -1.41 3.32 -5.67
CA LYS A 74 -2.29 2.53 -6.54
C LYS A 74 -3.08 3.47 -7.43
N LEU A 75 -3.44 3.01 -8.62
CA LEU A 75 -4.31 3.71 -9.56
C LEU A 75 -5.70 3.07 -9.54
N ALA A 76 -6.73 3.90 -9.47
CA ALA A 76 -8.12 3.52 -9.73
C ALA A 76 -8.59 4.27 -10.97
N ILE A 77 -9.06 3.55 -11.99
CA ILE A 77 -9.47 4.15 -13.26
C ILE A 77 -10.99 4.15 -13.43
N HIS A 78 -11.52 5.32 -13.77
CA HIS A 78 -12.94 5.56 -14.04
C HIS A 78 -13.14 5.83 -15.52
N PHE A 79 -13.83 4.91 -16.19
CA PHE A 79 -14.12 5.04 -17.63
C PHE A 79 -15.44 5.76 -17.85
N VAL A 80 -15.40 6.79 -18.68
CA VAL A 80 -16.58 7.51 -19.18
C VAL A 80 -16.76 7.16 -20.65
N ASN A 81 -17.96 6.73 -21.02
CA ASN A 81 -18.30 6.57 -22.43
C ASN A 81 -18.67 7.92 -23.05
N SER A 82 -17.92 8.38 -24.06
CA SER A 82 -18.30 9.55 -24.84
C SER A 82 -19.29 9.25 -25.95
N THR A 83 -19.49 7.99 -26.33
CA THR A 83 -20.28 7.55 -27.51
C THR A 83 -19.89 8.29 -28.81
N GLY A 84 -18.66 8.78 -28.91
CA GLY A 84 -18.20 9.63 -30.02
C GLY A 84 -18.67 11.09 -29.98
N GLU A 85 -19.41 11.50 -28.94
CA GLU A 85 -20.01 12.82 -28.80
C GLU A 85 -19.19 13.73 -27.86
N PRO A 86 -18.66 14.86 -28.36
CA PRO A 86 -17.84 15.78 -27.56
C PRO A 86 -18.57 16.38 -26.36
N LEU A 87 -19.88 16.59 -26.48
CA LEU A 87 -20.70 17.16 -25.39
C LEU A 87 -20.83 16.17 -24.23
N GLN A 88 -20.98 14.87 -24.51
CA GLN A 88 -21.03 13.82 -23.48
C GLN A 88 -19.72 13.74 -22.69
N ALA A 89 -18.58 13.94 -23.37
CA ALA A 89 -17.27 14.04 -22.73
C ALA A 89 -17.22 15.22 -21.74
N THR A 90 -17.76 16.38 -22.10
CA THR A 90 -17.79 17.58 -21.23
C THR A 90 -18.73 17.42 -20.04
N TYR A 91 -19.93 16.85 -20.24
CA TYR A 91 -20.87 16.63 -19.14
C TYR A 91 -20.36 15.60 -18.13
N ALA A 92 -19.65 14.57 -18.58
CA ALA A 92 -19.11 13.56 -17.69
C ALA A 92 -18.01 14.07 -16.74
N VAL A 93 -17.26 15.11 -17.14
CA VAL A 93 -16.31 15.78 -16.23
C VAL A 93 -17.04 16.51 -15.11
N ASN A 94 -18.17 17.15 -15.41
CA ASN A 94 -18.91 17.96 -14.44
C ASN A 94 -19.90 17.15 -13.57
N LEU A 95 -20.41 16.01 -14.06
CA LEU A 95 -21.40 15.18 -13.34
C LEU A 95 -20.76 14.14 -12.41
N HIS A 96 -19.48 13.81 -12.59
CA HIS A 96 -18.81 12.74 -11.85
C HIS A 96 -17.79 13.21 -10.81
N GLY A 97 -17.79 14.52 -10.47
CA GLY A 97 -17.13 15.03 -9.26
C GLY A 97 -15.65 14.67 -9.13
N ILE A 98 -14.88 14.81 -10.21
CA ILE A 98 -13.42 14.79 -10.17
C ILE A 98 -12.95 16.22 -9.84
N GLU A 99 -13.11 16.62 -8.58
CA GLU A 99 -12.34 17.69 -7.92
C GLU A 99 -11.19 17.08 -7.11
#